data_AF-A0A954M820-F1
#
_entry.id   AF-A0A954M820-F1
#
_cell.length_a   1.000
_cell.length_b   1.000
_cell.length_c   1.000
_cell.angle_alpha   90.00
_cell.angle_beta   90.00
_cell.angle_gamma   90.00
#
_symmetry.space_group_name_H-M   'P 1'
#
loop_
_entity.id
_entity.type
_entity.pdbx_description
1 polymer ?
#
loop_
_entity_poly.entity_id
_entity_poly.type
_entity_poly.pdbx_seq_one_letter_code
_entity_poly.pdbx_strand_id
1 'polypeptide(L)'
;MPTGNSERITRVLELLTEGLTPYVEAKLRLIYKENWHRVVKDSFRDDRSRGALKTIDWDAHTLLTVMWDQWNSVFRHDLGHYERSLVSELREFRNRWAHQHQFDFDDAYRITDSIRRLLQAVNAANLPAIQQEKEQLLESHVAEAVNSQVQRTAHDRNKWGLIAIYAVCCGLIITNMVFDSVDDFTPGTFALISFVLVLFVYLIYQQFKLEPPLLFGPRECHRCHRIVYRKSCPYCEG
;
A
#
# COMPACT_ATOMS: atom_id res chain seq x y z
N MET A 1 10.55 -1.07 5.68
CA MET A 1 9.58 -0.03 6.10
C MET A 1 9.30 0.92 4.91
N PRO A 2 8.24 1.74 4.92
CA PRO A 2 7.39 2.07 3.76
C PRO A 2 8.11 2.92 2.70
N THR A 3 8.46 2.32 1.56
CA THR A 3 8.93 3.06 0.38
C THR A 3 7.99 2.97 -0.81
N GLY A 4 6.87 2.23 -0.72
CA GLY A 4 5.88 2.18 -1.80
C GLY A 4 4.92 3.37 -1.80
N ASN A 5 4.26 3.64 -0.67
CA ASN A 5 3.15 4.61 -0.64
C ASN A 5 3.63 6.06 -0.57
N SER A 6 4.66 6.36 0.22
CA SER A 6 5.16 7.74 0.33
C SER A 6 5.75 8.25 -0.98
N GLU A 7 6.47 7.40 -1.72
CA GLU A 7 7.01 7.73 -3.05
C GLU A 7 5.88 7.93 -4.07
N ARG A 8 4.87 7.05 -4.06
CA ARG A 8 3.66 7.22 -4.86
C ARG A 8 2.92 8.51 -4.53
N ILE A 9 2.76 8.85 -3.25
CA ILE A 9 2.13 10.09 -2.79
C ILE A 9 2.90 11.30 -3.32
N THR A 10 4.24 11.30 -3.22
CA THR A 10 5.07 12.36 -3.80
C THR A 10 4.77 12.53 -5.29
N ARG A 11 4.75 11.43 -6.05
CA ARG A 11 4.48 11.45 -7.48
C ARG A 11 3.08 11.99 -7.82
N VAL A 12 2.04 11.58 -7.09
CA VAL A 12 0.69 12.11 -7.35
C VAL A 12 0.53 13.56 -6.91
N LEU A 13 1.26 14.03 -5.89
CA LEU A 13 1.32 15.45 -5.53
C LEU A 13 2.04 16.30 -6.58
N GLU A 14 3.05 15.76 -7.26
CA GLU A 14 3.69 16.40 -8.42
C GLU A 14 2.70 16.50 -9.60
N LEU A 15 1.98 15.41 -9.93
CA LEU A 15 0.94 15.43 -10.96
C LEU A 15 -0.21 16.39 -10.62
N LEU A 16 -0.61 16.47 -9.34
CA LEU A 16 -1.57 17.47 -8.87
C LEU A 16 -1.06 18.89 -9.17
N THR A 17 0.21 19.15 -8.88
CA THR A 17 0.84 20.46 -9.08
C THR A 17 0.87 20.82 -10.56
N GLU A 18 1.34 19.90 -11.41
CA GLU A 18 1.38 20.07 -12.87
C GLU A 18 -0.01 20.34 -13.46
N GLY A 19 -1.02 19.59 -13.02
CA GLY A 19 -2.38 19.67 -13.55
C GLY A 19 -3.16 20.90 -13.10
N LEU A 20 -2.96 21.36 -11.86
CA LEU A 20 -3.68 22.52 -11.32
C LEU A 20 -3.07 23.86 -11.68
N THR A 21 -1.74 23.93 -11.83
CA THR A 21 -1.02 25.20 -12.04
C THR A 21 -1.61 26.04 -13.19
N PRO A 22 -1.84 25.48 -14.40
CA PRO A 22 -2.38 26.27 -15.52
C PRO A 22 -3.77 26.84 -15.24
N TYR A 23 -4.64 26.07 -14.57
CA TYR A 23 -6.00 26.49 -14.23
C TYR A 23 -5.98 27.61 -13.17
N VAL A 24 -5.21 27.43 -12.11
CA VAL A 24 -5.10 28.40 -11.01
C VAL A 24 -4.52 29.72 -11.51
N GLU A 25 -3.43 29.68 -12.28
CA GLU A 25 -2.83 30.90 -12.84
C GLU A 25 -3.78 31.62 -13.79
N ALA A 26 -4.45 30.90 -14.69
CA ALA A 26 -5.37 31.51 -15.65
C ALA A 26 -6.52 32.23 -14.93
N LYS A 27 -7.10 31.63 -13.88
CA LYS A 27 -8.20 32.21 -13.12
C LYS A 27 -7.75 33.41 -12.28
N LEU A 28 -6.60 33.32 -11.64
CA LEU A 28 -6.03 34.44 -10.88
C LEU A 28 -5.71 35.63 -11.79
N ARG A 29 -5.10 35.40 -12.97
CA ARG A 29 -4.84 36.45 -13.96
C ARG A 29 -6.12 37.05 -14.53
N LEU A 30 -7.17 36.25 -14.72
CA LEU A 30 -8.45 36.75 -15.22
C LEU A 30 -9.11 37.73 -14.24
N ILE A 31 -9.12 37.41 -12.94
CA ILE A 31 -9.77 38.23 -11.91
C ILE A 31 -8.89 39.40 -11.46
N TYR A 32 -7.61 39.16 -11.19
CA TYR A 32 -6.71 40.14 -10.57
C TYR A 32 -5.75 40.81 -11.55
N LYS A 33 -5.70 40.39 -12.83
CA LYS A 33 -4.81 40.93 -13.86
C LYS A 33 -3.37 40.94 -13.36
N GLU A 34 -2.62 42.02 -13.57
CA GLU A 34 -1.21 42.17 -13.14
C GLU A 34 -0.98 41.99 -11.62
N ASN A 35 -2.01 42.19 -10.79
CA ASN A 35 -1.89 42.11 -9.33
C ASN A 35 -2.00 40.69 -8.78
N TRP A 36 -2.20 39.67 -9.64
CA TRP A 36 -2.40 38.30 -9.21
C TRP A 36 -1.23 37.74 -8.38
N HIS A 37 0.01 38.14 -8.69
CA HIS A 37 1.20 37.77 -7.92
C HIS A 37 1.15 38.26 -6.47
N ARG A 38 0.55 39.44 -6.24
CA ARG A 38 0.39 40.00 -4.90
C ARG A 38 -0.62 39.19 -4.10
N VAL A 39 -1.73 38.78 -4.74
CA VAL A 39 -2.76 37.94 -4.11
C VAL A 39 -2.16 36.62 -3.64
N VAL A 40 -1.37 35.95 -4.48
CA VAL A 40 -0.67 34.71 -4.10
C VAL A 40 0.22 34.94 -2.87
N LYS A 41 0.97 36.04 -2.81
CA LYS A 41 1.80 36.38 -1.64
C LYS A 41 0.97 36.67 -0.39
N ASP A 42 -0.14 37.39 -0.57
CA ASP A 42 -1.04 37.75 0.53
C ASP A 42 -1.70 36.50 1.16
N SER A 43 -1.94 35.42 0.39
CA SER A 43 -2.45 34.14 0.89
C SER A 43 -1.55 33.43 1.91
N PHE A 44 -0.29 33.86 2.09
CA PHE A 44 0.65 33.29 3.06
C PHE A 44 1.04 34.28 4.18
N ARG A 45 0.40 35.46 4.30
CA ARG A 45 0.85 36.49 5.25
C ARG A 45 0.74 36.12 6.73
N ASP A 46 -0.10 35.16 7.09
CA ASP A 46 -0.13 34.59 8.45
C ASP A 46 0.91 33.47 8.67
N ASP A 47 1.45 32.90 7.59
CA ASP A 47 2.48 31.88 7.63
C ASP A 47 3.85 32.57 7.55
N ARG A 48 4.46 32.82 8.72
CA ARG A 48 5.73 33.56 8.90
C ARG A 48 6.95 32.93 8.20
N SER A 49 6.76 31.90 7.38
CA SER A 49 7.81 31.04 6.83
C SER A 49 8.33 31.42 5.44
N ARG A 50 7.68 32.34 4.69
CA ARG A 50 8.12 32.69 3.32
C ARG A 50 8.57 34.14 3.19
N GLY A 51 9.86 34.36 3.45
CA GLY A 51 10.55 35.58 3.06
C GLY A 51 10.48 35.80 1.55
N ALA A 52 10.05 37.01 1.16
CA ALA A 52 10.16 37.64 -0.16
C ALA A 52 10.62 36.76 -1.35
N LEU A 53 9.80 35.82 -1.80
CA LEU A 53 10.06 35.10 -3.05
C LEU A 53 9.90 36.07 -4.25
N LYS A 54 10.97 36.19 -5.05
CA LYS A 54 11.01 36.92 -6.33
C LYS A 54 10.20 36.21 -7.43
N THR A 55 10.06 34.89 -7.33
CA THR A 55 9.33 34.02 -8.27
C THR A 55 8.41 33.10 -7.49
N ILE A 56 7.18 32.88 -7.97
CA ILE A 56 6.24 31.94 -7.34
C ILE A 56 6.72 30.54 -7.71
N ASP A 57 7.15 29.78 -6.70
CA ASP A 57 7.41 28.36 -6.84
C ASP A 57 6.13 27.60 -6.51
N TRP A 58 5.59 26.89 -7.50
CA TRP A 58 4.36 26.14 -7.35
C TRP A 58 4.66 24.74 -6.83
N ASP A 59 4.29 24.48 -5.59
CA ASP A 59 4.16 23.15 -5.03
C ASP A 59 2.69 22.87 -4.68
N ALA A 60 2.37 21.60 -4.41
CA ALA A 60 1.02 21.18 -4.03
C ALA A 60 0.48 21.99 -2.84
N HIS A 61 1.33 22.35 -1.88
CA HIS A 61 0.93 23.15 -0.74
C HIS A 61 0.49 24.56 -1.10
N THR A 62 1.30 25.24 -1.91
CA THR A 62 1.09 26.61 -2.33
C THR A 62 -0.20 26.69 -3.13
N LEU A 63 -0.37 25.79 -4.09
CA LEU A 63 -1.57 25.71 -4.91
C LEU A 63 -2.83 25.49 -4.06
N LEU A 64 -2.83 24.46 -3.21
CA LEU A 64 -3.99 24.14 -2.39
C LEU A 64 -4.32 25.24 -1.38
N THR A 65 -3.32 25.93 -0.83
CA THR A 65 -3.51 27.06 0.08
C THR A 65 -4.10 28.27 -0.65
N VAL A 66 -3.57 28.62 -1.83
CA VAL A 66 -4.11 29.72 -2.66
C VAL A 66 -5.54 29.41 -3.10
N MET A 67 -5.82 28.18 -3.53
CA MET A 67 -7.18 27.76 -3.88
C MET A 67 -8.14 27.90 -2.71
N TRP A 68 -7.71 27.52 -1.50
CA TRP A 68 -8.52 27.64 -0.30
C TRP A 68 -8.81 29.11 0.07
N ASP A 69 -7.77 29.94 0.12
CA ASP A 69 -7.86 31.35 0.50
C ASP A 69 -8.70 32.16 -0.50
N GLN A 70 -8.47 31.93 -1.79
CA GLN A 70 -9.16 32.65 -2.87
C GLN A 70 -10.42 31.91 -3.36
N TRP A 71 -10.95 30.96 -2.59
CA TRP A 71 -12.10 30.16 -3.00
C TRP A 71 -13.30 31.03 -3.37
N ASN A 72 -13.72 31.91 -2.45
CA ASN A 72 -14.91 32.73 -2.66
C ASN A 72 -14.71 33.81 -3.73
N SER A 73 -13.47 34.28 -3.91
CA SER A 73 -13.17 35.39 -4.82
C SER A 73 -12.96 34.92 -6.26
N VAL A 74 -12.42 33.71 -6.44
CA VAL A 74 -11.94 33.23 -7.75
C VAL A 74 -12.63 31.94 -8.17
N PHE A 75 -12.69 30.92 -7.30
CA PHE A 75 -13.00 29.56 -7.71
C PHE A 75 -14.48 29.17 -7.54
N ARG A 76 -15.24 29.83 -6.65
CA ARG A 76 -16.65 29.49 -6.33
C ARG A 76 -17.61 29.53 -7.52
N HIS A 77 -17.22 30.20 -8.61
CA HIS A 77 -18.04 30.37 -9.80
C HIS A 77 -17.93 29.18 -10.75
N ASP A 78 -16.79 28.48 -10.74
CA ASP A 78 -16.58 27.29 -11.57
C ASP A 78 -16.67 25.99 -10.76
N LEU A 79 -16.25 26.03 -9.50
CA LEU A 79 -16.13 24.87 -8.61
C LEU A 79 -17.12 25.00 -7.44
N GLY A 80 -17.75 23.88 -7.10
CA GLY A 80 -18.80 23.80 -6.08
C GLY A 80 -18.29 23.46 -4.68
N HIS A 81 -19.23 23.23 -3.77
CA HIS A 81 -18.91 22.82 -2.39
C HIS A 81 -18.12 21.52 -2.32
N TYR A 82 -18.37 20.59 -3.25
CA TYR A 82 -17.70 19.30 -3.31
C TYR A 82 -16.19 19.45 -3.54
N GLU A 83 -15.79 20.24 -4.54
CA GLU A 83 -14.39 20.49 -4.86
C GLU A 83 -13.69 21.25 -3.73
N ARG A 84 -14.40 22.15 -3.04
CA ARG A 84 -13.85 22.83 -1.85
C ARG A 84 -13.49 21.84 -0.75
N SER A 85 -14.35 20.84 -0.52
CA SER A 85 -14.08 19.78 0.44
C SER A 85 -12.87 18.94 0.02
N LEU A 86 -12.72 18.62 -1.28
CA LEU A 86 -11.52 17.94 -1.79
C LEU A 86 -10.25 18.75 -1.56
N VAL A 87 -10.27 20.06 -1.81
CA VAL A 87 -9.12 20.94 -1.53
C VAL A 87 -8.76 20.90 -0.04
N SER A 88 -9.76 20.98 0.85
CA SER A 88 -9.51 20.87 2.30
C SER A 88 -8.88 19.54 2.69
N GLU A 89 -9.41 18.43 2.15
CA GLU A 89 -8.92 17.08 2.40
C GLU A 89 -7.47 16.91 1.92
N LEU A 90 -7.15 17.38 0.70
CA LEU A 90 -5.81 17.30 0.14
C LEU A 90 -4.80 18.17 0.90
N ARG A 91 -5.23 19.30 1.48
CA ARG A 91 -4.37 20.10 2.37
C ARG A 91 -3.98 19.31 3.61
N GLU A 92 -4.92 18.61 4.22
CA GLU A 92 -4.65 17.75 5.38
C GLU A 92 -3.68 16.62 5.02
N PHE A 93 -3.93 15.90 3.92
CA PHE A 93 -3.03 14.83 3.48
C PHE A 93 -1.62 15.34 3.17
N ARG A 94 -1.49 16.47 2.46
CA ARG A 94 -0.18 17.08 2.21
C ARG A 94 0.50 17.47 3.52
N ASN A 95 -0.24 18.00 4.50
CA ASN A 95 0.31 18.35 5.80
C ASN A 95 0.86 17.12 6.53
N ARG A 96 0.08 16.03 6.60
CA ARG A 96 0.53 14.74 7.16
C ARG A 96 1.79 14.22 6.44
N TRP A 97 1.84 14.34 5.11
CA TRP A 97 2.99 13.94 4.29
C TRP A 97 4.24 14.77 4.59
N ALA A 98 4.11 16.09 4.74
CA ALA A 98 5.21 16.97 5.12
C ALA A 98 5.75 16.64 6.53
N HIS A 99 4.91 16.13 7.42
CA HIS A 99 5.27 15.63 8.74
C HIS A 99 5.71 14.15 8.76
N GLN A 100 5.92 13.53 7.59
CA GLN A 100 6.41 12.15 7.44
C GLN A 100 5.54 11.09 8.13
N HIS A 101 4.22 11.32 8.19
CA HIS A 101 3.29 10.30 8.70
C HIS A 101 3.30 9.05 7.82
N GLN A 102 2.98 7.89 8.41
CA GLN A 102 2.78 6.66 7.66
C GLN A 102 1.44 6.70 6.92
N PHE A 103 1.43 6.21 5.68
CA PHE A 103 0.24 6.09 4.85
C PHE A 103 0.02 4.64 4.46
N ASP A 104 -1.18 4.14 4.68
CA ASP A 104 -1.61 2.82 4.22
C ASP A 104 -2.09 2.85 2.76
N PHE A 105 -2.61 1.71 2.29
CA PHE A 105 -3.17 1.61 0.94
C PHE A 105 -4.42 2.48 0.76
N ASP A 106 -5.31 2.49 1.75
CA ASP A 106 -6.58 3.21 1.69
C ASP A 106 -6.35 4.72 1.63
N ASP A 107 -5.41 5.23 2.42
CA ASP A 107 -4.95 6.60 2.36
C ASP A 107 -4.39 6.94 0.96
N ALA A 108 -3.46 6.15 0.44
CA ALA A 108 -2.83 6.41 -0.86
C ALA A 108 -3.86 6.34 -2.01
N TYR A 109 -4.79 5.39 -1.96
CA TYR A 109 -5.90 5.29 -2.89
C TYR A 109 -6.84 6.50 -2.78
N ARG A 110 -7.18 6.92 -1.55
CA ARG A 110 -8.05 8.06 -1.28
C ARG A 110 -7.44 9.37 -1.77
N ILE A 111 -6.17 9.62 -1.46
CA ILE A 111 -5.42 10.79 -1.94
C ILE A 111 -5.44 10.83 -3.47
N THR A 112 -5.10 9.71 -4.12
CA THR A 112 -5.05 9.62 -5.58
C THR A 112 -6.42 9.86 -6.22
N ASP A 113 -7.50 9.30 -5.64
CA ASP A 113 -8.86 9.55 -6.12
C ASP A 113 -9.30 11.01 -5.91
N SER A 114 -9.00 11.61 -4.76
CA SER A 114 -9.32 13.01 -4.47
C SER A 114 -8.58 13.97 -5.42
N ILE A 115 -7.31 13.71 -5.72
CA ILE A 115 -6.53 14.43 -6.75
C ILE A 115 -7.19 14.27 -8.12
N ARG A 116 -7.47 13.03 -8.53
CA ARG A 116 -8.10 12.75 -9.84
C ARG A 116 -9.43 13.49 -10.00
N ARG A 117 -10.29 13.49 -8.98
CA ARG A 117 -11.60 14.19 -9.03
C ARG A 117 -11.45 15.69 -9.11
N LEU A 118 -10.50 16.27 -8.37
CA LEU A 118 -10.22 17.70 -8.44
C LEU A 118 -9.67 18.09 -9.82
N LEU A 119 -8.72 17.31 -10.36
CA LEU A 119 -8.17 17.49 -11.70
C LEU A 119 -9.23 17.33 -12.80
N GLN A 120 -10.17 16.40 -12.62
CA GLN A 120 -11.31 16.22 -13.51
C GLN A 120 -12.24 17.45 -13.49
N ALA A 121 -12.53 18.01 -12.31
CA ALA A 121 -13.39 19.19 -12.19
C ALA A 121 -12.81 20.43 -12.90
N VAL A 122 -11.49 20.55 -12.96
CA VAL A 122 -10.80 21.65 -13.66
C VAL A 122 -10.45 21.32 -15.12
N ASN A 123 -10.84 20.13 -15.63
CA ASN A 123 -10.49 19.63 -16.96
C ASN A 123 -8.97 19.63 -17.24
N ALA A 124 -8.16 19.17 -16.27
CA ALA A 124 -6.71 19.11 -16.42
C ALA A 124 -6.27 18.13 -17.52
N ALA A 125 -5.23 18.51 -18.29
CA ALA A 125 -4.72 17.72 -19.41
C ALA A 125 -4.06 16.40 -18.96
N ASN A 126 -3.49 16.36 -17.75
CA ASN A 126 -2.81 15.18 -17.20
C ASN A 126 -3.75 14.22 -16.45
N LEU A 127 -5.07 14.35 -16.61
CA LEU A 127 -6.06 13.43 -16.04
C LEU A 127 -5.81 11.95 -16.38
N PRO A 128 -5.36 11.57 -17.60
CA PRO A 128 -5.04 10.17 -17.90
C PRO A 128 -3.86 9.64 -17.07
N ALA A 129 -2.86 10.47 -16.78
CA ALA A 129 -1.68 10.06 -16.00
C ALA A 129 -2.06 9.74 -14.55
N ILE A 130 -2.90 10.57 -13.92
CA ILE A 130 -3.37 10.29 -12.55
C ILE A 130 -4.32 9.08 -12.50
N GLN A 131 -5.11 8.86 -13.55
CA GLN A 131 -5.96 7.67 -13.67
C GLN A 131 -5.09 6.40 -13.74
N GLN A 132 -4.01 6.43 -14.54
CA GLN A 132 -3.06 5.33 -14.63
C GLN A 132 -2.39 5.02 -13.29
N GLU A 133 -1.94 6.04 -12.54
CA GLU A 133 -1.36 5.83 -11.20
C GLU A 133 -2.36 5.18 -10.23
N LYS A 134 -3.64 5.57 -10.31
CA LYS A 134 -4.72 4.99 -9.50
C LYS A 134 -4.94 3.51 -9.83
N GLU A 135 -4.98 3.17 -11.12
CA GLU A 135 -5.15 1.79 -11.60
C GLU A 135 -3.96 0.92 -11.19
N GLN A 136 -2.73 1.38 -11.42
CA GLN A 136 -1.52 0.67 -11.01
C GLN A 136 -1.44 0.43 -9.50
N LEU A 137 -1.87 1.40 -8.69
CA LEU A 137 -1.93 1.25 -7.23
C LEU A 137 -2.91 0.13 -6.85
N LEU A 138 -4.10 0.10 -7.45
CA LEU A 138 -5.09 -0.95 -7.20
C LEU A 138 -4.60 -2.33 -7.68
N GLU A 139 -4.08 -2.41 -8.89
CA GLU A 139 -3.56 -3.65 -9.48
C GLU A 139 -2.44 -4.26 -8.62
N SER A 140 -1.49 -3.43 -8.18
CA SER A 140 -0.39 -3.90 -7.32
C SER A 140 -0.90 -4.46 -5.99
N HIS A 141 -1.89 -3.81 -5.37
CA HIS A 141 -2.50 -4.27 -4.12
C HIS A 141 -3.27 -5.59 -4.31
N VAL A 142 -4.08 -5.69 -5.37
CA VAL A 142 -4.83 -6.91 -5.69
C VAL A 142 -3.88 -8.06 -5.99
N ALA A 143 -2.83 -7.82 -6.76
CA ALA A 143 -1.82 -8.84 -7.07
C ALA A 143 -1.13 -9.36 -5.79
N GLU A 144 -0.76 -8.46 -4.87
CA GLU A 144 -0.20 -8.86 -3.58
C GLU A 144 -1.18 -9.68 -2.74
N ALA A 145 -2.46 -9.27 -2.68
CA ALA A 145 -3.51 -9.99 -1.97
C ALA A 145 -3.74 -11.40 -2.56
N VAL A 146 -3.89 -11.52 -3.87
CA VAL A 146 -4.10 -12.79 -4.57
C VAL A 146 -2.91 -13.71 -4.38
N ASN A 147 -1.68 -13.21 -4.56
CA ASN A 147 -0.47 -14.00 -4.35
C ASN A 147 -0.40 -14.56 -2.92
N SER A 148 -0.74 -13.74 -1.92
CA SER A 148 -0.78 -14.18 -0.53
C SER A 148 -1.83 -15.26 -0.28
N GLN A 149 -3.00 -15.17 -0.91
CA GLN A 149 -4.07 -16.17 -0.78
C GLN A 149 -3.72 -17.49 -1.47
N VAL A 150 -3.16 -17.44 -2.67
CA VAL A 150 -2.72 -18.63 -3.41
C VAL A 150 -1.67 -19.40 -2.61
N GLN A 151 -0.70 -18.69 -2.01
CA GLN A 151 0.32 -19.31 -1.18
C GLN A 151 -0.25 -19.97 0.09
N ARG A 152 -1.18 -19.29 0.77
CA ARG A 152 -1.88 -19.87 1.94
C ARG A 152 -2.61 -21.15 1.56
N THR A 153 -3.38 -21.11 0.47
CA THR A 153 -4.13 -22.27 -0.02
C THR A 153 -3.21 -23.42 -0.43
N ALA A 154 -2.09 -23.13 -1.10
CA ALA A 154 -1.10 -24.13 -1.48
C ALA A 154 -0.43 -24.76 -0.25
N HIS A 155 -0.10 -23.95 0.77
CA HIS A 155 0.44 -24.45 2.03
C HIS A 155 -0.56 -25.35 2.76
N ASP A 156 -1.81 -24.92 2.89
CA ASP A 156 -2.86 -25.67 3.56
C ASP A 156 -3.08 -27.03 2.89
N ARG A 157 -3.08 -27.07 1.54
CA ARG A 157 -3.18 -28.32 0.78
C ARG A 157 -2.03 -29.28 1.08
N ASN A 158 -0.79 -28.79 1.12
CA ASN A 158 0.39 -29.62 1.37
C ASN A 158 0.46 -30.12 2.82
N LYS A 159 0.00 -29.31 3.78
CA LYS A 159 -0.09 -29.65 5.21
C LYS A 159 -0.96 -30.89 5.43
N TRP A 160 -2.13 -30.95 4.81
CA TRP A 160 -3.01 -32.13 4.89
C TRP A 160 -2.38 -33.38 4.29
N GLY A 161 -1.67 -33.24 3.15
CA GLY A 161 -0.92 -34.35 2.55
C GLY A 161 0.16 -34.91 3.48
N LEU A 162 0.93 -34.04 4.12
CA LEU A 162 1.96 -34.44 5.10
C LEU A 162 1.38 -35.10 6.33
N ILE A 163 0.29 -34.56 6.90
CA ILE A 163 -0.40 -35.16 8.05
C ILE A 163 -0.92 -36.57 7.69
N ALA A 164 -1.48 -36.75 6.48
CA ALA A 164 -1.94 -38.05 6.02
C ALA A 164 -0.78 -39.06 5.89
N ILE A 165 0.35 -38.64 5.31
CA ILE A 165 1.56 -39.49 5.22
C ILE A 165 2.05 -39.89 6.62
N TYR A 166 2.12 -38.96 7.57
CA TYR A 166 2.51 -39.25 8.95
C TYR A 166 1.55 -40.21 9.66
N ALA A 167 0.24 -40.05 9.47
CA ALA A 167 -0.75 -40.97 10.03
C ALA A 167 -0.63 -42.39 9.43
N VAL A 168 -0.42 -42.50 8.12
CA VAL A 168 -0.21 -43.79 7.44
C VAL A 168 1.08 -44.46 7.90
N CYS A 169 2.20 -43.73 7.97
CA CYS A 169 3.46 -44.24 8.50
C CYS A 169 3.32 -44.76 9.94
N CYS A 170 2.63 -44.01 10.80
CA CYS A 170 2.38 -44.42 12.18
C CYS A 170 1.57 -45.74 12.24
N GLY A 171 0.48 -45.84 11.46
CA GLY A 171 -0.33 -47.06 11.39
C GLY A 171 0.44 -48.28 10.85
N LEU A 172 1.23 -48.11 9.80
CA LEU A 172 2.05 -49.17 9.22
C LEU A 172 3.12 -49.67 10.19
N ILE A 173 3.79 -48.77 10.92
CA ILE A 173 4.81 -49.16 11.91
C ILE A 173 4.18 -49.92 13.07
N ILE A 174 3.04 -49.45 13.59
CA ILE A 174 2.33 -50.11 14.70
C ILE A 174 1.83 -51.49 14.27
N THR A 175 1.22 -51.61 13.09
CA THR A 175 0.71 -52.90 12.60
C THR A 175 1.83 -53.92 12.37
N ASN A 176 2.96 -53.51 11.80
CA ASN A 176 4.13 -54.40 11.65
C ASN A 176 4.67 -54.85 13.03
N MET A 177 4.82 -53.92 13.98
CA MET A 177 5.26 -54.26 15.34
C MET A 177 4.31 -55.25 16.02
N VAL A 178 3.00 -55.07 15.89
CA VAL A 178 1.99 -55.95 16.48
C VAL A 178 1.98 -57.32 15.80
N PHE A 179 2.11 -57.37 14.47
CA PHE A 179 2.06 -58.61 13.70
C PHE A 179 3.31 -59.48 13.91
N ASP A 180 4.49 -58.88 14.00
CA ASP A 180 5.75 -59.60 14.29
C ASP A 180 5.84 -60.12 15.74
N SER A 181 5.02 -59.60 16.66
CA SER A 181 5.02 -59.98 18.07
C SER A 181 3.70 -60.62 18.54
N VAL A 182 2.93 -61.20 17.60
CA VAL A 182 1.65 -61.89 17.86
C VAL A 182 1.74 -62.96 18.96
N ASP A 183 2.89 -63.62 19.11
CA ASP A 183 3.07 -64.70 20.08
C ASP A 183 3.82 -64.31 21.38
N ASP A 184 4.47 -63.13 21.45
CA ASP A 184 5.31 -62.75 22.60
C ASP A 184 5.35 -61.23 22.85
N PHE A 185 4.30 -60.70 23.48
CA PHE A 185 4.16 -59.27 23.79
C PHE A 185 4.96 -58.89 25.06
N THR A 186 6.23 -58.57 24.87
CA THR A 186 7.09 -58.11 25.98
C THR A 186 6.82 -56.64 26.35
N PRO A 187 7.12 -56.21 27.60
CA PRO A 187 7.02 -54.80 28.00
C PRO A 187 7.81 -53.83 27.12
N GLY A 188 8.89 -54.31 26.48
CA GLY A 188 9.70 -53.54 25.54
C GLY A 188 8.93 -53.15 24.26
N THR A 189 8.07 -54.04 23.75
CA THR A 189 7.22 -53.77 22.59
C THR A 189 6.22 -52.64 22.86
N PHE A 190 5.60 -52.63 24.04
CA PHE A 190 4.68 -51.55 24.44
C PHE A 190 5.40 -50.20 24.60
N ALA A 191 6.62 -50.19 25.15
CA ALA A 191 7.41 -48.97 25.30
C ALA A 191 7.76 -48.35 23.93
N LEU A 192 8.13 -49.19 22.95
CA LEU A 192 8.42 -48.74 21.58
C LEU A 192 7.18 -48.20 20.87
N ILE A 193 6.03 -48.88 20.98
CA ILE A 193 4.76 -48.41 20.41
C ILE A 193 4.38 -47.04 21.00
N SER A 194 4.49 -46.88 22.32
CA SER A 194 4.20 -45.62 23.01
C SER A 194 5.12 -44.48 22.54
N PHE A 195 6.43 -44.75 22.41
CA PHE A 195 7.40 -43.78 21.92
C PHE A 195 7.10 -43.34 20.47
N VAL A 196 6.79 -44.29 19.58
CA VAL A 196 6.42 -44.00 18.18
C VAL A 196 5.15 -43.15 18.12
N LEU A 197 4.11 -43.49 18.89
CA LEU A 197 2.88 -42.69 18.96
C LEU A 197 3.16 -41.25 19.42
N VAL A 198 3.93 -41.07 20.48
CA VAL A 198 4.28 -39.73 21.01
C VAL A 198 5.07 -38.93 19.97
N LEU A 199 6.02 -39.54 19.25
CA LEU A 199 6.79 -38.88 18.20
C LEU A 199 5.92 -38.45 17.03
N PHE A 200 5.01 -39.30 16.54
CA PHE A 200 4.11 -38.93 15.44
C PHE A 200 3.07 -37.90 15.85
N VAL A 201 2.52 -37.98 17.07
CA VAL A 201 1.65 -36.93 17.63
C VAL A 201 2.40 -35.60 17.71
N TYR A 202 3.66 -35.60 18.13
CA TYR A 202 4.51 -34.41 18.15
C TYR A 202 4.75 -33.84 16.75
N LEU A 203 5.05 -34.67 15.75
CA LEU A 203 5.24 -34.23 14.36
C LEU A 203 3.95 -33.66 13.75
N ILE A 204 2.80 -34.28 14.01
CA ILE A 204 1.48 -33.78 13.59
C ILE A 204 1.18 -32.44 14.27
N TYR A 205 1.45 -32.33 15.58
CA TYR A 205 1.31 -31.08 16.33
C TYR A 205 2.20 -29.97 15.75
N GLN A 206 3.43 -30.30 15.37
CA GLN A 206 4.34 -29.37 14.73
C GLN A 206 3.81 -28.89 13.38
N GLN A 207 3.17 -29.76 12.59
CA GLN A 207 2.50 -29.37 11.35
C GLN A 207 1.28 -28.46 11.59
N PHE A 208 0.53 -28.68 12.67
CA PHE A 208 -0.55 -27.77 13.06
C PHE A 208 -0.04 -26.38 13.41
N LYS A 209 1.11 -26.30 14.08
CA LYS A 209 1.81 -25.05 14.42
C LYS A 209 2.62 -24.42 13.30
N LEU A 210 2.85 -25.13 12.18
CA LEU A 210 3.51 -24.54 11.03
C LEU A 210 2.61 -23.45 10.43
N GLU A 211 3.09 -22.22 10.48
CA GLU A 211 2.51 -21.12 9.73
C GLU A 211 2.84 -21.31 8.24
N PRO A 212 1.94 -20.89 7.33
CA PRO A 212 2.26 -20.89 5.91
C PRO A 212 3.55 -20.11 5.68
N PRO A 213 4.59 -20.73 5.07
CA PRO A 213 5.79 -19.99 4.76
C PRO A 213 5.37 -18.86 3.83
N LEU A 214 5.79 -17.64 4.16
CA LEU A 214 5.61 -16.47 3.30
C LEU A 214 6.55 -16.63 2.08
N LEU A 215 6.19 -17.54 1.18
CA LEU A 215 6.89 -17.85 -0.06
C LEU A 215 6.44 -16.84 -1.11
N PHE A 216 6.96 -15.62 -1.05
CA PHE A 216 6.65 -14.65 -2.09
C PHE A 216 7.12 -15.22 -3.44
N GLY A 217 6.16 -15.43 -4.34
CA GLY A 217 6.46 -15.70 -5.74
C GLY A 217 7.33 -14.59 -6.34
N PRO A 218 7.97 -14.84 -7.50
CA PRO A 218 8.76 -13.83 -8.18
C PRO A 218 7.89 -12.60 -8.46
N ARG A 219 8.16 -11.51 -7.74
CA ARG A 219 7.52 -10.20 -7.92
C ARG A 219 8.58 -9.19 -8.28
N GLU A 220 8.27 -8.31 -9.22
CA GLU A 220 9.17 -7.20 -9.53
C GLU A 220 9.09 -6.15 -8.41
N CYS A 221 10.23 -5.74 -7.86
CA CYS A 221 10.27 -4.67 -6.87
C CYS A 221 9.96 -3.34 -7.55
N HIS A 222 8.94 -2.63 -7.08
CA HIS A 222 8.59 -1.31 -7.63
C HIS A 222 9.69 -0.24 -7.47
N ARG A 223 10.64 -0.42 -6.54
CA ARG A 223 11.72 0.56 -6.29
C ARG A 223 12.97 0.31 -7.13
N CYS A 224 13.27 -0.95 -7.47
CA CYS A 224 14.51 -1.30 -8.20
C CYS A 224 14.28 -2.14 -9.46
N HIS A 225 13.03 -2.44 -9.80
CA HIS A 225 12.62 -3.24 -10.96
C HIS A 225 13.27 -4.63 -11.05
N ARG A 226 13.76 -5.16 -9.92
CA ARG A 226 14.35 -6.51 -9.83
C ARG A 226 13.33 -7.51 -9.32
N ILE A 227 13.43 -8.75 -9.78
CA ILE A 227 12.61 -9.86 -9.27
C ILE A 227 13.02 -10.19 -7.83
N VAL A 228 12.05 -10.25 -6.93
CA VAL A 228 12.21 -10.50 -5.51
C VAL A 228 11.31 -11.65 -5.07
N TYR A 229 11.81 -12.46 -4.14
CA TYR A 229 11.14 -13.64 -3.59
C TYR A 229 10.84 -13.49 -2.08
N ARG A 230 10.89 -12.27 -1.55
CA ARG A 230 10.69 -11.93 -0.13
C ARG A 230 9.76 -10.72 0.01
N LYS A 231 9.20 -10.51 1.21
CA LYS A 231 8.30 -9.37 1.52
C LYS A 231 9.00 -8.05 1.27
N SER A 232 10.23 -7.97 1.77
CA SER A 232 11.12 -6.84 1.55
C SER A 232 12.09 -7.09 0.40
N CYS A 233 12.44 -6.02 -0.30
CA CYS A 233 13.42 -6.09 -1.37
C CYS A 233 14.84 -6.06 -0.78
N PRO A 234 15.63 -7.14 -0.92
CA PRO A 234 16.99 -7.19 -0.38
C PRO A 234 17.91 -6.17 -1.04
N TYR A 235 17.56 -5.69 -2.24
CA TYR A 235 18.31 -4.67 -2.97
C TYR A 235 17.97 -3.23 -2.54
N CYS A 236 16.87 -3.04 -1.81
CA CYS A 236 16.41 -1.73 -1.36
C CYS A 236 16.55 -1.52 0.15
N GLU A 237 16.92 -2.57 0.88
CA GLU A 237 17.20 -2.56 2.32
C GLU A 237 18.69 -2.40 2.64
N GLY A 238 19.53 -2.18 1.62
CA GLY A 238 20.95 -1.84 1.74
C GLY A 238 21.21 -0.37 1.46
#